data_AF-A0A0C9YS86-F1
#
_entry.id   AF-A0A0C9YS86-F1
#
_cell.length_a   1.000
_cell.length_b   1.000
_cell.length_c   1.000
_cell.angle_alpha   90.00
_cell.angle_beta   90.00
_cell.angle_gamma   90.00
#
_symmetry.space_group_name_H-M   'P 1'
#
loop_
_entity.id
_entity.type
_entity.pdbx_description
1 polymer ?
#
loop_
_entity_poly.entity_id
_entity_poly.type
_entity_poly.pdbx_seq_one_letter_code
_entity_poly.pdbx_strand_id
1 'polypeptide(L)'
;MHLAGNISDLLISLWRGTIDHAAADDPEHWPWAVLADEEVWRAHGDAVERVGHYLPTSYDRKPRNIADKINTHYKTWEFQIYIFALAPILLYSILPTSYWANYCKLVRGFQIMCQSKLTMAQLVDAHALLCSWECEFELIYYQLLEDRIHFVRPLDNGTYNRQSWRTNSPALQTICQLVTRGCPTVPGQLTS
;
A
#
# COMPACT_ATOMS: atom_id res chain seq x y z
N MET A 1 5.63 -3.84 -9.88
CA MET A 1 6.42 -4.36 -8.73
C MET A 1 5.57 -5.35 -7.94
N HIS A 2 6.15 -6.42 -7.40
CA HIS A 2 5.40 -7.42 -6.61
C HIS A 2 4.87 -6.82 -5.30
N LEU A 3 5.74 -6.15 -4.53
CA LEU A 3 5.41 -5.47 -3.27
C LEU A 3 4.20 -4.51 -3.40
N ALA A 4 4.15 -3.75 -4.50
CA ALA A 4 3.05 -2.83 -4.78
C ALA A 4 1.71 -3.54 -5.03
N GLY A 5 1.73 -4.77 -5.57
CA GLY A 5 0.55 -5.64 -5.66
C GLY A 5 0.11 -6.09 -4.27
N ASN A 6 0.99 -6.75 -3.52
CA ASN A 6 0.70 -7.25 -2.16
C ASN A 6 0.09 -6.17 -1.24
N ILE A 7 0.65 -4.95 -1.25
CA ILE A 7 0.14 -3.83 -0.46
C ILE A 7 -1.22 -3.34 -0.98
N SER A 8 -1.43 -3.33 -2.30
CA SER A 8 -2.73 -2.98 -2.89
C SER A 8 -3.83 -3.97 -2.46
N ASP A 9 -3.54 -5.28 -2.53
CA ASP A 9 -4.50 -6.33 -2.19
C ASP A 9 -4.77 -6.38 -0.68
N LEU A 10 -3.78 -6.11 0.16
CA LEU A 10 -3.94 -5.95 1.61
C LEU A 10 -4.85 -4.77 1.96
N LEU A 11 -4.60 -3.59 1.39
CA LEU A 11 -5.43 -2.41 1.66
C LEU A 11 -6.86 -2.57 1.16
N ILE A 12 -7.05 -3.14 -0.04
CA ILE A 12 -8.39 -3.38 -0.59
C ILE A 12 -9.15 -4.42 0.24
N SER A 13 -8.52 -5.52 0.65
CA SER A 13 -9.20 -6.52 1.49
C SER A 13 -9.54 -6.01 2.89
N LEU A 14 -8.72 -5.13 3.48
CA LEU A 14 -9.06 -4.40 4.70
C LEU A 14 -10.25 -3.45 4.49
N TRP A 15 -10.21 -2.59 3.47
CA TRP A 15 -11.30 -1.63 3.22
C TRP A 15 -12.62 -2.29 2.80
N ARG A 16 -12.57 -3.51 2.24
CA ARG A 16 -13.75 -4.31 1.90
C ARG A 16 -14.20 -5.28 3.02
N GLY A 17 -13.49 -5.38 4.14
CA GLY A 17 -13.80 -6.40 5.15
C GLY A 17 -13.59 -7.85 4.70
N THR A 18 -12.87 -8.09 3.59
CA THR A 18 -12.67 -9.43 2.98
C THR A 18 -11.27 -10.01 3.22
N ILE A 19 -10.58 -9.59 4.28
CA ILE A 19 -9.34 -10.22 4.74
C ILE A 19 -9.68 -11.27 5.81
N ASP A 20 -8.92 -12.36 5.85
CA ASP A 20 -9.07 -13.40 6.87
C ASP A 20 -9.00 -12.78 8.29
N HIS A 21 -9.92 -13.19 9.17
CA HIS A 21 -10.09 -12.63 10.51
C HIS A 21 -10.50 -13.72 11.51
N ALA A 22 -10.32 -13.46 12.80
CA ALA A 22 -10.84 -14.34 13.84
C ALA A 22 -12.37 -14.26 13.94
N ALA A 23 -13.01 -15.34 14.38
CA ALA A 23 -14.47 -15.41 14.52
C ALA A 23 -15.07 -14.46 15.58
N ALA A 24 -14.23 -13.78 16.37
CA ALA A 24 -14.62 -12.75 17.34
C ALA A 24 -14.32 -11.32 16.86
N ASP A 25 -13.60 -11.15 15.74
CA ASP A 25 -13.28 -9.86 15.14
C ASP A 25 -14.08 -9.66 13.85
N ASP A 26 -15.31 -9.18 14.01
CA ASP A 26 -16.31 -9.06 12.96
C ASP A 26 -16.08 -7.82 12.06
N PRO A 27 -15.94 -7.98 10.72
CA PRO A 27 -15.79 -6.88 9.78
C PRO A 27 -16.88 -5.81 9.81
N GLU A 28 -18.11 -6.12 10.22
CA GLU A 28 -19.17 -5.10 10.36
C GLU A 28 -18.80 -4.01 11.39
N HIS A 29 -17.91 -4.32 12.33
CA HIS A 29 -17.47 -3.43 13.40
C HIS A 29 -16.17 -2.67 13.07
N TRP A 30 -15.58 -2.87 11.88
CA TRP A 30 -14.31 -2.25 11.50
C TRP A 30 -14.51 -0.83 10.92
N PRO A 31 -14.03 0.24 11.58
CA PRO A 31 -14.22 1.61 11.09
C PRO A 31 -13.45 1.93 9.80
N TRP A 32 -12.55 1.04 9.36
CA TRP A 32 -11.85 1.15 8.08
C TRP A 32 -12.51 0.37 6.93
N ALA A 33 -13.52 -0.47 7.20
CA ALA A 33 -14.19 -1.33 6.20
C ALA A 33 -15.22 -0.57 5.34
N VAL A 34 -14.87 0.65 4.93
CA VAL A 34 -15.77 1.63 4.29
C VAL A 34 -16.20 1.27 2.85
N LEU A 35 -15.72 0.14 2.33
CA LEU A 35 -16.07 -0.45 1.03
C LEU A 35 -16.56 -1.90 1.17
N ALA A 36 -17.02 -2.31 2.37
CA ALA A 36 -17.54 -3.66 2.61
C ALA A 36 -18.90 -3.89 1.93
N ASP A 37 -19.77 -2.88 1.94
CA ASP A 37 -21.01 -2.92 1.17
C ASP A 37 -20.74 -2.97 -0.34
N GLU A 38 -21.47 -3.85 -1.03
CA GLU A 38 -21.26 -4.14 -2.46
C GLU A 38 -21.85 -3.05 -3.37
N GLU A 39 -22.86 -2.28 -2.94
CA GLU A 39 -23.35 -1.12 -3.70
C GLU A 39 -22.37 0.05 -3.61
N VAL A 40 -21.86 0.34 -2.40
CA VAL A 40 -20.79 1.33 -2.15
C VAL A 40 -19.53 0.96 -2.93
N TRP A 41 -19.12 -0.31 -2.90
CA TRP A 41 -17.97 -0.80 -3.67
C TRP A 41 -18.14 -0.61 -5.19
N ARG A 42 -19.33 -0.88 -5.74
CA ARG A 42 -19.62 -0.65 -7.16
C ARG A 42 -19.65 0.83 -7.52
N ALA A 43 -20.28 1.67 -6.70
CA ALA A 43 -20.35 3.12 -6.92
C ALA A 43 -18.96 3.78 -6.86
N HIS A 44 -18.08 3.29 -5.98
CA HIS A 44 -16.65 3.62 -5.93
C HIS A 44 -15.90 3.07 -7.16
N GLY A 45 -16.23 1.87 -7.61
CA GLY A 45 -15.82 1.28 -8.88
C GLY A 45 -16.05 2.19 -10.09
N ASP A 46 -17.28 2.67 -10.25
CA ASP A 46 -17.64 3.62 -11.31
C ASP A 46 -16.93 4.97 -11.14
N ALA A 47 -16.67 5.39 -9.89
CA ALA A 47 -15.93 6.62 -9.63
C ALA A 47 -14.47 6.52 -10.09
N VAL A 48 -13.81 5.37 -9.91
CA VAL A 48 -12.46 5.10 -10.44
C VAL A 48 -12.44 5.21 -11.96
N GLU A 49 -13.41 4.60 -12.66
CA GLU A 49 -13.48 4.67 -14.13
C GLU A 49 -13.77 6.09 -14.64
N ARG A 50 -14.74 6.79 -14.02
CA ARG A 50 -15.05 8.19 -14.35
C ARG A 50 -13.83 9.10 -14.16
N VAL A 51 -13.10 8.96 -13.05
CA VAL A 51 -11.87 9.77 -12.83
C VAL A 51 -10.76 9.39 -13.81
N GLY A 52 -10.74 8.15 -14.30
CA GLY A 52 -9.87 7.69 -15.39
C GLY A 52 -9.98 8.52 -16.69
N HIS A 53 -11.05 9.30 -16.89
CA HIS A 53 -11.17 10.24 -18.01
C HIS A 53 -10.27 11.49 -17.89
N TYR A 54 -9.83 11.85 -16.69
CA TYR A 54 -8.99 13.04 -16.43
C TYR A 54 -7.50 12.70 -16.30
N LEU A 55 -7.11 11.43 -16.43
CA LEU A 55 -5.71 11.03 -16.45
C LEU A 55 -5.03 11.46 -17.77
N PRO A 56 -3.79 11.97 -17.73
CA PRO A 56 -3.03 12.29 -18.93
C PRO A 56 -2.90 11.10 -19.90
N THR A 57 -2.97 11.37 -21.20
CA THR A 57 -2.85 10.36 -22.27
C THR A 57 -1.55 9.55 -22.18
N SER A 58 -0.50 10.07 -21.54
CA SER A 58 0.77 9.38 -21.26
C SER A 58 0.65 8.14 -20.37
N TYR A 59 -0.51 7.87 -19.77
CA TYR A 59 -0.79 6.60 -19.08
C TYR A 59 -1.33 5.48 -19.99
N ASP A 60 -1.43 5.74 -21.31
CA ASP A 60 -1.78 4.79 -22.40
C ASP A 60 -3.19 4.18 -22.36
N ARG A 61 -3.75 3.94 -21.17
CA ARG A 61 -5.06 3.34 -20.93
C ARG A 61 -5.69 3.91 -19.67
N LYS A 62 -7.01 4.08 -19.69
CA LYS A 62 -7.78 4.44 -18.49
C LYS A 62 -7.86 3.24 -17.53
N PRO A 63 -7.83 3.43 -16.21
CA PRO A 63 -8.23 2.41 -15.26
C PRO A 63 -9.72 2.10 -15.47
N ARG A 64 -10.04 0.81 -15.48
CA ARG A 64 -11.41 0.30 -15.56
C ARG A 64 -12.08 0.36 -14.19
N ASN A 65 -13.39 0.12 -14.14
CA ASN A 65 -14.10 -0.11 -12.87
C ASN A 65 -13.37 -1.20 -12.05
N ILE A 66 -13.08 -0.91 -10.77
CA ILE A 66 -12.32 -1.80 -9.89
C ILE A 66 -13.19 -2.91 -9.27
N ALA A 67 -14.51 -2.84 -9.38
CA ALA A 67 -15.45 -3.86 -8.90
C ALA A 67 -15.62 -5.04 -9.89
N ASP A 68 -15.58 -4.80 -11.21
CA ASP A 68 -15.68 -5.81 -12.31
C ASP A 68 -14.51 -6.82 -12.38
N LYS A 69 -13.68 -6.81 -11.35
CA LYS A 69 -12.28 -7.23 -11.33
C LYS A 69 -12.07 -8.65 -10.85
N ILE A 70 -13.03 -9.22 -10.13
CA ILE A 70 -12.96 -10.60 -9.61
C ILE A 70 -12.81 -11.61 -10.75
N ASN A 71 -13.34 -11.29 -11.94
CA ASN A 71 -13.40 -12.19 -13.10
C ASN A 71 -12.53 -11.77 -14.31
N THR A 72 -11.76 -10.67 -14.23
CA THR A 72 -10.90 -10.24 -15.36
C THR A 72 -9.50 -9.81 -14.92
N HIS A 73 -8.50 -10.05 -15.77
CA HIS A 73 -7.11 -9.66 -15.49
C HIS A 73 -6.95 -8.12 -15.47
N TYR A 74 -7.16 -7.53 -14.29
CA TYR A 74 -6.84 -6.15 -13.95
C TYR A 74 -5.34 -6.05 -13.67
N LYS A 75 -4.63 -5.27 -14.48
CA LYS A 75 -3.17 -5.29 -14.55
C LYS A 75 -2.55 -4.58 -13.35
N THR A 76 -1.34 -5.00 -12.96
CA THR A 76 -0.63 -4.43 -11.80
C THR A 76 -0.45 -2.91 -11.90
N TRP A 77 -0.30 -2.35 -13.11
CA TRP A 77 -0.22 -0.90 -13.29
C TRP A 77 -1.56 -0.18 -13.07
N GLU A 78 -2.71 -0.79 -13.43
CA GLU A 78 -4.05 -0.26 -13.15
C GLU A 78 -4.30 -0.22 -11.62
N PHE A 79 -3.78 -1.23 -10.89
CA PHE A 79 -3.77 -1.25 -9.42
C PHE A 79 -2.90 -0.12 -8.86
N GLN A 80 -1.70 0.06 -9.39
CA GLN A 80 -0.76 1.08 -8.91
C GLN A 80 -1.29 2.50 -9.14
N ILE A 81 -1.94 2.80 -10.26
CA ILE A 81 -2.59 4.10 -10.48
C ILE A 81 -3.76 4.30 -9.50
N TYR A 82 -4.58 3.27 -9.27
CA TYR A 82 -5.64 3.33 -8.27
C TYR A 82 -5.08 3.63 -6.86
N ILE A 83 -4.17 2.80 -6.33
CA ILE A 83 -3.67 2.92 -4.95
C ILE A 83 -2.73 4.10 -4.72
N PHE A 84 -1.93 4.53 -5.70
CA PHE A 84 -0.91 5.57 -5.49
C PHE A 84 -1.24 6.93 -6.12
N ALA A 85 -2.39 7.07 -6.80
CA ALA A 85 -2.86 8.36 -7.34
C ALA A 85 -4.36 8.65 -7.11
N LEU A 86 -5.27 7.68 -7.33
CA LEU A 86 -6.72 7.97 -7.31
C LEU A 86 -7.38 7.78 -5.94
N ALA A 87 -7.13 6.65 -5.28
CA ALA A 87 -7.73 6.31 -3.99
C ALA A 87 -7.46 7.31 -2.85
N PRO A 88 -6.33 8.05 -2.75
CA PRO A 88 -6.17 9.10 -1.74
C PRO A 88 -7.19 10.24 -1.88
N ILE A 89 -7.64 10.51 -3.11
CA ILE A 89 -8.64 11.53 -3.43
C ILE A 89 -10.05 10.95 -3.26
N LEU A 90 -10.30 9.76 -3.81
CA LEU A 90 -11.62 9.11 -3.76
C LEU A 90 -12.03 8.68 -2.35
N LEU A 91 -11.09 8.29 -1.49
CA LEU A 91 -11.35 7.91 -0.09
C LEU A 91 -11.26 9.08 0.89
N TYR A 92 -11.00 10.31 0.41
CA TYR A 92 -11.04 11.50 1.26
C TYR A 92 -12.47 11.71 1.79
N SER A 93 -12.58 11.96 3.10
CA SER A 93 -13.86 12.02 3.84
C SER A 93 -14.72 10.75 3.85
N ILE A 94 -14.37 9.69 3.12
CA ILE A 94 -15.00 8.36 3.23
C ILE A 94 -14.28 7.51 4.29
N LEU A 95 -12.97 7.36 4.17
CA LEU A 95 -12.15 6.64 5.13
C LEU A 95 -11.84 7.55 6.34
N PRO A 96 -11.97 7.09 7.61
CA PRO A 96 -11.78 7.99 8.76
C PRO A 96 -10.35 8.53 8.83
N THR A 97 -10.23 9.77 9.35
CA THR A 97 -9.04 10.61 9.19
C THR A 97 -7.73 9.97 9.64
N SER A 98 -7.74 9.12 10.68
CA SER A 98 -6.56 8.37 11.14
C SER A 98 -6.04 7.38 10.08
N TYR A 99 -6.94 6.54 9.55
CA TYR A 99 -6.61 5.53 8.53
C TYR A 99 -6.24 6.19 7.20
N TRP A 100 -6.94 7.27 6.82
CA TRP A 100 -6.62 8.06 5.62
C TRP A 100 -5.26 8.76 5.74
N ALA A 101 -4.97 9.43 6.86
CA ALA A 101 -3.69 10.10 7.07
C ALA A 101 -2.52 9.11 7.09
N ASN A 102 -2.69 7.95 7.72
CA ASN A 102 -1.69 6.88 7.69
C ASN A 102 -1.45 6.39 6.26
N TYR A 103 -2.52 6.05 5.53
CA TYR A 103 -2.47 5.63 4.12
C TYR A 103 -1.77 6.67 3.21
N CYS A 104 -1.98 7.97 3.43
CA CYS A 104 -1.28 9.02 2.70
C CYS A 104 0.25 9.04 2.92
N LYS A 105 0.77 8.55 4.06
CA LYS A 105 2.22 8.44 4.30
C LYS A 105 2.85 7.37 3.41
N LEU A 106 2.24 6.19 3.35
CA LEU A 106 2.62 5.12 2.40
C LEU A 106 2.62 5.65 0.96
N VAL A 107 1.53 6.31 0.55
CA VAL A 107 1.41 6.82 -0.82
C VAL A 107 2.49 7.86 -1.12
N ARG A 108 2.75 8.79 -0.19
CA ARG A 108 3.80 9.80 -0.37
C ARG A 108 5.20 9.18 -0.42
N GLY A 109 5.51 8.22 0.45
CA GLY A 109 6.76 7.47 0.43
C GLY A 109 6.97 6.72 -0.90
N PHE A 110 5.94 6.01 -1.36
CA PHE A 110 5.98 5.29 -2.64
C PHE A 110 6.11 6.22 -3.86
N GLN A 111 5.40 7.35 -3.86
CA GLN A 111 5.53 8.40 -4.88
C GLN A 111 6.95 8.99 -4.94
N ILE A 112 7.64 9.13 -3.80
CA ILE A 112 9.04 9.60 -3.76
C ILE A 112 9.98 8.51 -4.31
N MET A 113 9.82 7.25 -3.89
CA MET A 113 10.63 6.13 -4.38
C MET A 113 10.49 5.90 -5.90
N CYS A 114 9.37 6.29 -6.50
CA CYS A 114 9.13 6.14 -7.94
C CYS A 114 9.61 7.34 -8.80
N GLN A 115 10.33 8.30 -8.24
CA GLN A 115 10.85 9.46 -9.00
C GLN A 115 12.07 9.06 -9.86
N SER A 116 12.13 9.58 -11.08
CA SER A 116 13.25 9.36 -12.02
C SER A 116 14.55 10.05 -11.60
N LYS A 117 14.49 10.95 -10.61
CA LYS A 117 15.63 11.59 -9.93
C LYS A 117 15.28 11.66 -8.45
N LEU A 118 16.11 11.07 -7.60
CA LEU A 118 15.91 11.03 -6.15
C LEU A 118 17.14 11.63 -5.46
N THR A 119 16.94 12.58 -4.56
CA THR A 119 18.00 13.13 -3.69
C THR A 119 18.11 12.37 -2.38
N MET A 120 19.27 12.43 -1.71
CA MET A 120 19.46 11.77 -0.41
C MET A 120 18.50 12.28 0.67
N ALA A 121 18.14 13.57 0.66
CA ALA A 121 17.13 14.12 1.57
C ALA A 121 15.76 13.45 1.35
N GLN A 122 15.29 13.40 0.10
CA GLN A 122 14.04 12.72 -0.25
C GLN A 122 14.04 11.22 0.06
N LEU A 123 15.19 10.54 -0.05
CA LEU A 123 15.32 9.13 0.35
C LEU A 123 15.13 8.96 1.87
N VAL A 124 15.70 9.86 2.68
CA VAL A 124 15.49 9.89 4.14
C VAL A 124 14.04 10.22 4.47
N ASP A 125 13.43 11.19 3.80
CA ASP A 125 12.00 11.54 3.96
C ASP A 125 11.09 10.34 3.63
N ALA A 126 11.36 9.64 2.53
CA ALA A 126 10.60 8.45 2.12
C ALA A 126 10.76 7.31 3.14
N HIS A 127 11.97 7.07 3.65
CA HIS A 127 12.21 6.09 4.70
C HIS A 127 11.44 6.44 5.98
N ALA A 128 11.51 7.69 6.43
CA ALA A 128 10.78 8.16 7.63
C ALA A 128 9.26 8.02 7.48
N LEU A 129 8.71 8.35 6.30
CA LEU A 129 7.29 8.18 5.99
C LEU A 129 6.85 6.71 5.99
N LEU A 130 7.66 5.80 5.46
CA LEU A 130 7.32 4.38 5.40
C LEU A 130 7.41 3.71 6.77
N CYS A 131 8.43 4.02 7.58
CA CYS A 131 8.50 3.53 8.97
C CYS A 131 7.39 4.12 9.86
N SER A 132 7.03 5.39 9.68
CA SER A 132 5.87 5.99 10.35
C SER A 132 4.57 5.29 9.94
N TRP A 133 4.42 4.93 8.67
CA TRP A 133 3.27 4.16 8.19
C TRP A 133 3.21 2.75 8.78
N GLU A 134 4.33 2.01 8.82
CA GLU A 134 4.42 0.66 9.37
C GLU A 134 4.01 0.65 10.86
N CYS A 135 4.60 1.52 11.68
CA CYS A 135 4.26 1.64 13.10
C CYS A 135 2.81 2.11 13.34
N GLU A 136 2.29 3.05 12.56
CA GLU A 136 0.90 3.50 12.71
C GLU A 136 -0.10 2.47 12.20
N PHE A 137 0.26 1.65 11.20
CA PHE A 137 -0.56 0.54 10.72
C PHE A 137 -0.72 -0.54 11.79
N GLU A 138 0.37 -0.93 12.48
CA GLU A 138 0.32 -1.82 13.65
C GLU A 138 -0.62 -1.26 14.75
N LEU A 139 -0.53 0.04 15.03
CA LEU A 139 -1.31 0.67 16.10
C LEU A 139 -2.79 0.82 15.79
N ILE A 140 -3.18 1.14 14.53
CA ILE A 140 -4.59 1.46 14.21
C ILE A 140 -5.39 0.27 13.65
N TYR A 141 -4.78 -0.61 12.85
CA TYR A 141 -5.47 -1.79 12.30
C TYR A 141 -5.30 -3.00 13.23
N TYR A 142 -4.06 -3.42 13.49
CA TYR A 142 -3.75 -4.61 14.29
C TYR A 142 -4.06 -4.41 15.79
N GLN A 143 -3.83 -3.20 16.32
CA GLN A 143 -4.17 -2.80 17.69
C GLN A 143 -3.53 -3.68 18.79
N LEU A 144 -2.48 -4.45 18.44
CA LEU A 144 -1.83 -5.47 19.27
C LEU A 144 -2.74 -6.63 19.72
N LEU A 145 -3.87 -6.85 19.03
CA LEU A 145 -4.81 -7.94 19.30
C LEU A 145 -4.39 -9.21 18.54
N GLU A 146 -4.21 -10.33 19.26
CA GLU A 146 -3.73 -11.58 18.65
C GLU A 146 -4.70 -12.14 17.60
N ASP A 147 -6.01 -11.88 17.77
CA ASP A 147 -7.09 -12.15 16.80
C ASP A 147 -6.88 -11.51 15.42
N ARG A 148 -6.08 -10.44 15.33
CA ARG A 148 -5.83 -9.65 14.11
C ARG A 148 -4.49 -9.95 13.44
N ILE A 149 -3.77 -10.98 13.89
CA ILE A 149 -2.45 -11.33 13.34
C ILE A 149 -2.47 -11.56 11.82
N HIS A 150 -3.62 -11.97 11.26
CA HIS A 150 -3.88 -12.14 9.84
C HIS A 150 -3.69 -10.87 8.98
N PHE A 151 -3.85 -9.67 9.57
CA PHE A 151 -3.62 -8.41 8.86
C PHE A 151 -2.12 -8.15 8.62
N VAL A 152 -1.26 -8.78 9.43
CA VAL A 152 0.18 -8.63 9.40
C VAL A 152 0.78 -9.70 8.49
N ARG A 153 0.49 -9.60 7.19
CA ARG A 153 0.93 -10.58 6.19
C ARG A 153 2.47 -10.63 6.10
N PRO A 154 3.11 -11.79 6.29
CA PRO A 154 4.54 -11.94 6.05
C PRO A 154 4.87 -11.60 4.58
N LEU A 155 5.82 -10.69 4.37
CA LEU A 155 6.34 -10.38 3.04
C LEU A 155 7.42 -11.37 2.58
N ASP A 156 7.95 -12.19 3.50
CA ASP A 156 8.88 -13.30 3.27
C ASP A 156 8.60 -14.44 4.28
N ASN A 157 8.95 -15.69 3.93
CA ASN A 157 8.64 -16.91 4.71
C ASN A 157 9.51 -17.10 5.97
N GLY A 158 9.43 -16.17 6.94
CA GLY A 158 10.14 -16.26 8.23
C GLY A 158 9.22 -16.63 9.41
N THR A 159 9.65 -17.52 10.29
CA THR A 159 8.94 -17.82 11.55
C THR A 159 9.03 -16.64 12.52
N TYR A 160 7.88 -16.18 13.01
CA TYR A 160 7.74 -14.93 13.76
C TYR A 160 8.01 -15.10 15.26
N ASN A 161 8.77 -14.18 15.86
CA ASN A 161 8.87 -13.99 17.31
C ASN A 161 8.66 -12.50 17.61
N ARG A 162 7.93 -12.17 18.69
CA ARG A 162 7.54 -10.80 19.07
C ARG A 162 8.75 -9.84 19.20
N GLN A 163 9.96 -10.35 19.45
CA GLN A 163 11.20 -9.55 19.47
C GLN A 163 11.86 -9.29 18.09
N SER A 164 11.70 -10.15 17.08
CA SER A 164 12.57 -10.11 15.89
C SER A 164 12.28 -8.94 14.94
N TRP A 165 11.01 -8.55 14.80
CA TRP A 165 10.55 -7.54 13.84
C TRP A 165 11.23 -6.18 14.02
N ARG A 166 11.27 -5.66 15.25
CA ARG A 166 11.89 -4.36 15.60
C ARG A 166 13.41 -4.28 15.37
N THR A 167 14.06 -5.41 15.04
CA THR A 167 15.51 -5.49 14.85
C THR A 167 15.90 -6.08 13.48
N ASN A 168 15.03 -6.87 12.86
CA ASN A 168 15.20 -7.47 11.54
C ASN A 168 13.84 -7.57 10.82
N SER A 169 13.30 -6.45 10.32
CA SER A 169 12.22 -6.49 9.32
C SER A 169 12.83 -6.83 7.96
N PRO A 170 12.61 -8.03 7.37
CA PRO A 170 13.16 -8.37 6.07
C PRO A 170 12.57 -7.49 4.96
N ALA A 171 11.39 -6.87 5.16
CA ALA A 171 10.84 -5.89 4.24
C ALA A 171 11.78 -4.70 4.02
N LEU A 172 12.38 -4.16 5.09
CA LEU A 172 13.38 -3.09 5.00
C LEU A 172 14.67 -3.56 4.30
N GLN A 173 15.13 -4.79 4.56
CA GLN A 173 16.28 -5.35 3.85
C GLN A 173 16.00 -5.59 2.37
N THR A 174 14.83 -6.13 2.01
CA THR A 174 14.42 -6.39 0.63
C THR A 174 14.23 -5.07 -0.14
N ILE A 175 13.65 -4.03 0.47
CA ILE A 175 13.61 -2.67 -0.10
C ILE A 175 15.04 -2.13 -0.32
N CYS A 176 15.92 -2.24 0.68
CA CYS A 176 17.31 -1.76 0.56
C CYS A 176 18.16 -2.55 -0.45
N GLN A 177 17.93 -3.86 -0.59
CA GLN A 177 18.56 -4.72 -1.60
C GLN A 177 18.05 -4.44 -3.02
N LEU A 178 16.78 -4.07 -3.18
CA LEU A 178 16.24 -3.61 -4.46
C LEU A 178 16.79 -2.22 -4.84
N VAL A 179 16.95 -1.31 -3.87
CA VAL A 179 17.59 0.00 -4.06
C VAL A 179 19.06 -0.14 -4.49
N THR A 180 19.83 -1.02 -3.84
CA THR A 180 21.26 -1.21 -4.18
C THR A 180 21.49 -1.93 -5.52
N ARG A 181 20.59 -2.82 -5.96
CA ARG A 181 20.68 -3.47 -7.29
C ARG A 181 20.26 -2.58 -8.45
N GLY A 182 19.60 -1.43 -8.20
CA GLY A 182 19.27 -0.44 -9.22
C GLY A 182 20.38 0.58 -9.51
N CYS A 183 21.44 0.61 -8.71
CA CYS A 183 22.52 1.60 -8.85
C CYS A 183 23.63 1.06 -9.76
N PRO A 184 23.95 1.71 -10.90
CA PRO A 184 25.15 1.37 -11.66
C PRO A 184 26.37 1.74 -10.81
N THR A 185 27.21 0.75 -10.49
CA THR A 185 28.48 0.98 -9.79
C THR A 185 29.37 1.91 -10.61
N VAL A 186 29.55 3.15 -10.14
CA VAL A 186 30.51 4.09 -10.73
C VAL A 186 31.92 3.49 -10.60
N PRO A 187 32.63 3.17 -11.70
CA PRO A 187 33.91 2.49 -11.61
C PRO A 187 35.00 3.50 -11.21
N GLY A 188 35.39 3.46 -9.93
CA GLY A 188 36.68 3.87 -9.38
C GLY A 188 37.35 5.18 -9.84
N GLN A 189 37.63 6.06 -8.88
CA GLN A 189 38.95 6.69 -8.84
C GLN A 189 39.71 6.26 -7.58
N LEU A 190 40.97 5.91 -7.78
CA LEU A 190 41.95 5.54 -6.76
C LEU A 190 42.81 6.76 -6.39
N THR A 191 43.62 6.59 -5.34
CA THR A 191 44.76 7.45 -4.93
C THR A 191 44.47 8.93 -4.65
N SER A 192 44.50 9.26 -3.36
CA SER A 192 45.72 9.84 -2.79
C SER A 192 46.03 9.17 -1.45
#